data_AF-A0A179A299-F1
#
_entry.id   AF-A0A179A299-F1
#
_cell.length_a   1.000
_cell.length_b   1.000
_cell.length_c   1.000
_cell.angle_alpha   90.00
_cell.angle_beta   90.00
_cell.angle_gamma   90.00
#
_symmetry.space_group_name_H-M   'P 1'
#
loop_
_entity.id
_entity.type
_entity.pdbx_description
1 polymer ?
#
loop_
_entity_poly.entity_id
_entity_poly.type
_entity_poly.pdbx_seq_one_letter_code
_entity_poly.pdbx_strand_id
1 'polypeptide(L)'
;MRLQYRSLPFYIRQDCLKLCLGSEIGFVIEVNNIVQDVMDSKDVLFIIFLDGPPSDDLTDRDEHTATDAVRIRVITPTSALQHSDVHTIPFLKDGHIYPPFSTLRKIRDDIAQHLHVSAVPPEEPIDAECNCALAELLVKRGEWEELPCEGYESCARCGRPVAHHSETEETDLCRSYVLRRLDLPCGHVIHSQCLNNGKEYECPGSCYVTTPCHPISSAYTWVVSGNGHIEKLELASSSHSALMGALADRLGAEFAHAEAVSCKGGLKENDVCIRLPIVAICANARHHSKGLILTPYKDTTSVELDLHTVEAPINASNLSLTLRGVWLAQIAVDGILTVYAVTRTAGLVLGLVLHNVNLNTAREQGGGVTEESSKPSMPYLTGYHTIDLRDVKTLEVVTEPVSTDMGLVNKGIFVAFSNSGLMQGSPSYSLTD
;
A
#
# COMPACT_ATOMS: atom_id res chain seq x y z
N MET A 1 11.96 16.71 24.85
CA MET A 1 12.34 15.86 23.70
C MET A 1 11.17 14.93 23.44
N ARG A 2 10.40 15.12 22.35
CA ARG A 2 9.26 14.24 22.03
C ARG A 2 9.80 12.99 21.34
N LEU A 3 9.41 11.81 21.84
CA LEU A 3 9.69 10.53 21.19
C LEU A 3 8.89 10.48 19.88
N GLN A 4 9.59 10.60 18.75
CA GLN A 4 9.00 10.39 17.43
C GLN A 4 9.08 8.89 17.13
N TYR A 5 7.95 8.19 17.28
CA TYR A 5 7.87 6.78 16.89
C TYR A 5 8.08 6.69 15.38
N ARG A 6 9.15 6.02 14.96
CA ARG A 6 9.41 5.66 13.56
C ARG A 6 9.33 4.15 13.46
N SER A 7 8.37 3.66 12.69
CA SER A 7 8.32 2.25 12.31
C SER A 7 9.28 2.00 11.13
N LEU A 8 9.86 0.81 11.09
CA LEU A 8 10.53 0.34 9.89
C LEU A 8 9.49 0.14 8.77
N PRO A 9 9.82 0.43 7.50
CA PRO A 9 8.97 0.08 6.37
C PRO A 9 8.60 -1.42 6.37
N PHE A 10 7.36 -1.73 5.96
CA PHE A 10 6.78 -3.07 6.01
C PHE A 10 7.50 -4.11 5.14
N TYR A 11 8.33 -3.68 4.19
CA TYR A 11 9.10 -4.55 3.29
C TYR A 11 10.43 -5.03 3.87
N ILE A 12 10.84 -4.51 5.03
CA ILE A 12 12.06 -4.95 5.71
C ILE A 12 11.73 -6.21 6.50
N ARG A 13 12.31 -7.35 6.10
CA ARG A 13 12.14 -8.60 6.84
C ARG A 13 12.89 -8.53 8.17
N GLN A 14 12.27 -9.01 9.25
CA GLN A 14 12.86 -8.99 10.58
C GLN A 14 14.08 -9.91 10.71
N ASP A 15 14.13 -11.00 9.94
CA ASP A 15 15.25 -11.95 9.95
C ASP A 15 16.48 -11.43 9.19
N CYS A 16 16.33 -10.38 8.40
CA CYS A 16 17.42 -9.66 7.75
C CYS A 16 17.98 -8.54 8.62
N LEU A 17 17.47 -8.37 9.84
CA LEU A 17 17.89 -7.32 10.77
C LEU A 17 18.69 -7.91 11.92
N LYS A 18 19.81 -7.26 12.22
CA LYS A 18 20.60 -7.51 13.42
C LYS A 18 20.69 -6.22 14.23
N LEU A 19 20.23 -6.29 15.47
CA LEU A 19 20.31 -5.19 16.43
C LEU A 19 21.60 -5.33 17.24
N CYS A 20 22.48 -4.33 17.21
CA CYS A 20 23.73 -4.33 17.97
C CYS A 20 23.82 -3.10 18.89
N LEU A 21 24.35 -3.26 20.11
CA LEU A 21 24.56 -2.16 21.06
C LEU A 21 25.99 -1.62 21.02
N GLY A 22 26.10 -0.29 21.01
CA GLY A 22 27.36 0.45 21.13
C GLY A 22 28.20 0.52 19.85
N SER A 23 28.09 -0.47 18.96
CA SER A 23 28.71 -0.47 17.62
C SER A 23 28.04 -1.47 16.68
N GLU A 24 28.37 -1.42 15.38
CA GLU A 24 27.96 -2.41 14.37
C GLU A 24 28.45 -3.84 14.65
N ILE A 25 29.51 -4.01 15.42
CA ILE A 25 30.01 -5.33 15.87
C ILE A 25 29.74 -5.57 17.37
N GLY A 26 28.85 -4.76 17.94
CA GLY A 26 28.56 -4.73 19.37
C GLY A 26 27.71 -5.91 19.86
N PHE A 27 27.20 -5.79 21.08
CA PHE A 27 26.38 -6.83 21.69
C PHE A 27 25.08 -7.00 20.91
N VAL A 28 24.81 -8.22 20.44
CA VAL A 28 23.63 -8.52 19.63
C VAL A 28 22.41 -8.62 20.56
N ILE A 29 21.38 -7.82 20.31
CA ILE A 29 20.10 -7.95 20.97
C ILE A 29 19.28 -8.99 20.22
N GLU A 30 18.85 -10.03 20.92
CA GLU A 30 17.95 -11.03 20.35
C GLU A 30 16.54 -10.47 20.20
N VAL A 31 15.79 -10.93 19.19
CA VAL A 31 14.42 -10.47 18.88
C VAL A 31 13.47 -10.62 20.08
N ASN A 32 13.77 -11.54 20.99
CA ASN A 32 12.97 -11.81 22.20
C ASN A 32 13.36 -10.94 23.40
N ASN A 33 14.41 -10.13 23.32
CA ASN A 33 14.81 -9.26 24.42
C ASN A 33 13.94 -8.01 24.45
N ILE A 34 13.48 -7.64 25.65
CA ILE A 34 12.79 -6.37 25.87
C ILE A 34 13.85 -5.27 25.86
N VAL A 35 13.76 -4.33 24.91
CA VAL A 35 14.75 -3.27 24.70
C VAL A 35 15.10 -2.50 25.99
N GLN A 36 14.12 -2.28 26.87
CA GLN A 36 14.31 -1.59 28.15
C GLN A 36 15.16 -2.37 29.16
N ASP A 37 15.26 -3.70 29.02
CA ASP A 37 16.04 -4.56 29.93
C ASP A 37 17.51 -4.65 29.49
N VAL A 38 17.80 -4.36 28.23
CA VAL A 38 19.14 -4.50 27.62
C VAL A 38 19.82 -3.17 27.34
N MET A 39 19.08 -2.05 27.37
CA MET A 39 19.60 -0.72 27.03
C MET A 39 19.44 0.28 28.17
N ASP A 40 20.49 1.03 28.48
CA ASP A 40 20.40 2.28 29.23
C ASP A 40 20.13 3.46 28.26
N SER A 41 19.62 4.55 28.81
CA SER A 41 19.40 5.85 28.16
C SER A 41 20.62 6.45 27.43
N LYS A 42 21.81 5.88 27.63
CA LYS A 42 23.07 6.33 27.01
C LYS A 42 23.56 5.42 25.88
N ASP A 43 22.94 4.25 25.70
CA ASP A 43 23.38 3.27 24.71
C ASP A 43 22.89 3.65 23.31
N VAL A 44 23.75 3.41 22.31
CA VAL A 44 23.43 3.62 20.90
C VAL A 44 23.07 2.28 20.28
N LEU A 45 21.85 2.17 19.75
CA LEU A 45 21.38 1.01 19.02
C LEU A 45 21.74 1.13 17.54
N PHE A 46 22.47 0.14 17.02
CA PHE A 46 22.76 -0.03 15.61
C PHE A 46 21.78 -1.05 15.02
N ILE A 47 21.10 -0.67 13.94
CA ILE A 47 20.26 -1.57 13.14
C ILE A 47 21.08 -1.93 11.91
N ILE A 48 21.49 -3.20 11.81
CA ILE A 48 22.31 -3.72 10.73
C ILE A 48 21.43 -4.54 9.82
N PHE A 49 21.47 -4.20 8.55
CA PHE A 49 20.83 -4.97 7.50
C PHE A 49 21.83 -6.05 7.06
N LEU A 50 21.55 -7.30 7.44
CA LEU A 50 22.39 -8.45 7.08
C LEU A 50 22.36 -8.71 5.58
N ASP A 51 21.22 -8.42 4.97
CA ASP A 51 21.08 -8.27 3.53
C ASP A 51 21.18 -6.78 3.22
N GLY A 52 22.40 -6.30 2.97
CA GLY A 52 22.53 -5.00 2.35
C GLY A 52 21.75 -4.99 1.02
N PRO A 53 21.22 -3.83 0.56
CA PRO A 53 20.92 -3.71 -0.86
C PRO A 53 22.19 -4.16 -1.59
N PRO A 54 22.09 -5.06 -2.60
CA PRO A 54 23.27 -5.61 -3.25
C PRO A 54 24.20 -4.46 -3.58
N SER A 55 25.39 -4.48 -2.98
CA SER A 55 26.39 -3.45 -3.16
C SER A 55 26.63 -3.31 -4.66
N ASP A 56 26.26 -2.16 -5.22
CA ASP A 56 26.44 -1.74 -6.62
C ASP A 56 27.93 -1.57 -6.99
N ASP A 57 28.79 -2.47 -6.53
CA ASP A 57 30.18 -2.59 -6.96
C ASP A 57 30.29 -3.64 -8.08
N LEU A 58 29.31 -3.62 -8.99
CA LEU A 58 29.31 -4.35 -10.26
C LEU A 58 29.54 -3.35 -11.40
N THR A 59 30.76 -2.82 -11.46
CA THR A 59 31.33 -2.50 -12.75
C THR A 59 31.83 -3.82 -13.36
N ASP A 60 31.30 -4.18 -14.54
CA ASP A 60 31.75 -5.28 -15.41
C ASP A 60 31.29 -6.73 -15.13
N ARG A 61 30.00 -6.95 -14.81
CA ARG A 61 29.37 -8.28 -14.94
C ARG A 61 28.05 -8.26 -15.71
N ASP A 62 28.16 -7.96 -16.99
CA ASP A 62 27.13 -8.11 -18.04
C ASP A 62 26.80 -9.60 -18.38
N GLU A 63 26.74 -10.46 -17.36
CA GLU A 63 26.39 -11.89 -17.50
C GLU A 63 25.15 -12.28 -16.67
N HIS A 64 24.27 -11.32 -16.35
CA HIS A 64 22.98 -11.54 -15.69
C HIS A 64 21.85 -11.98 -16.65
N THR A 65 22.20 -12.58 -17.79
CA THR A 65 21.28 -12.67 -18.94
C THR A 65 20.32 -13.88 -18.94
N ALA A 66 20.17 -14.65 -17.84
CA ALA A 66 19.18 -15.74 -17.80
C ALA A 66 18.60 -16.14 -16.42
N THR A 67 19.12 -15.64 -15.30
CA THR A 67 18.90 -16.25 -13.98
C THR A 67 17.58 -15.92 -13.28
N ASP A 68 16.85 -14.90 -13.73
CA ASP A 68 15.65 -14.44 -13.03
C ASP A 68 14.34 -14.98 -13.64
N ALA A 69 14.43 -15.87 -14.65
CA ALA A 69 13.25 -16.44 -15.26
C ALA A 69 12.63 -17.50 -14.34
N VAL A 70 11.32 -17.44 -14.12
CA VAL A 70 10.61 -18.29 -13.15
C VAL A 70 9.59 -19.18 -13.82
N ARG A 71 9.40 -20.38 -13.28
CA ARG A 71 8.22 -21.21 -13.53
C ARG A 71 7.17 -20.89 -12.47
N ILE A 72 5.91 -20.92 -12.84
CA ILE A 72 4.82 -20.61 -11.90
C ILE A 72 4.08 -21.90 -11.54
N ARG A 73 3.89 -22.14 -10.24
CA ARG A 73 2.99 -23.18 -9.73
C ARG A 73 1.77 -22.51 -9.11
N VAL A 74 0.58 -22.89 -9.56
CA VAL A 74 -0.68 -22.32 -9.08
C VAL A 74 -1.31 -23.28 -8.10
N ILE A 75 -1.57 -22.81 -6.87
CA ILE A 75 -2.24 -23.59 -5.84
C ILE A 75 -3.62 -23.00 -5.63
N THR A 76 -4.65 -23.81 -5.85
CA THR A 76 -6.05 -23.50 -5.53
C THR A 76 -6.52 -24.36 -4.34
N PRO A 77 -7.65 -24.03 -3.70
CA PRO A 77 -8.24 -24.91 -2.69
C PRO A 77 -8.48 -26.33 -3.22
N THR A 78 -8.92 -26.47 -4.48
CA THR A 78 -9.16 -27.77 -5.11
C THR A 78 -7.85 -28.54 -5.34
N SER A 79 -6.80 -27.88 -5.84
CA SER A 79 -5.52 -28.57 -6.06
C SER A 79 -4.84 -28.96 -4.75
N ALA A 80 -4.93 -28.13 -3.71
CA ALA A 80 -4.38 -28.46 -2.39
C ALA A 80 -5.06 -29.68 -1.75
N LEU A 81 -6.35 -29.92 -2.03
CA LEU A 81 -7.07 -31.11 -1.56
C LEU A 81 -6.72 -32.38 -2.37
N GLN A 82 -6.45 -32.23 -3.67
CA GLN A 82 -6.15 -33.35 -4.57
C GLN A 82 -4.72 -33.86 -4.45
N HIS A 83 -3.81 -33.03 -3.96
CA HIS A 83 -2.37 -33.32 -3.90
C HIS A 83 -1.88 -33.29 -2.45
N SER A 84 -1.45 -34.44 -1.93
CA SER A 84 -0.87 -34.54 -0.59
C SER A 84 0.51 -33.87 -0.47
N ASP A 85 1.19 -33.66 -1.60
CA ASP A 85 2.47 -32.98 -1.71
C ASP A 85 2.37 -31.85 -2.73
N VAL A 86 2.75 -30.63 -2.31
CA VAL A 86 2.75 -29.41 -3.13
C VAL A 86 3.61 -29.56 -4.38
N HIS A 87 4.68 -30.37 -4.34
CA HIS A 87 5.56 -30.57 -5.48
C HIS A 87 4.89 -31.35 -6.62
N THR A 88 3.82 -32.08 -6.31
CA THR A 88 3.03 -32.84 -7.31
C THR A 88 1.99 -31.99 -8.03
N ILE A 89 1.72 -30.77 -7.56
CA ILE A 89 0.83 -29.82 -8.24
C ILE A 89 1.52 -29.36 -9.54
N PRO A 90 0.86 -29.50 -10.71
CA PRO A 90 1.45 -29.18 -12.00
C PRO A 90 1.79 -27.70 -12.12
N PHE A 91 2.79 -27.39 -12.94
CA PHE A 91 3.14 -26.01 -13.28
C PHE A 91 2.11 -25.39 -14.23
N LEU A 92 1.99 -24.08 -14.17
CA LEU A 92 1.18 -23.30 -15.09
C LEU A 92 1.70 -23.45 -16.52
N LYS A 93 0.79 -23.70 -17.48
CA LYS A 93 1.11 -23.90 -18.91
C LYS A 93 2.25 -24.91 -19.13
N ASP A 94 2.15 -26.08 -18.51
CA ASP A 94 3.10 -27.19 -18.67
C ASP A 94 4.57 -26.80 -18.37
N GLY A 95 4.76 -25.89 -17.41
CA GLY A 95 6.10 -25.45 -17.01
C GLY A 95 6.65 -24.29 -17.84
N HIS A 96 5.78 -23.48 -18.45
CA HIS A 96 6.19 -22.26 -19.13
C HIS A 96 7.10 -21.39 -18.25
N ILE A 97 8.18 -20.90 -18.85
CA ILE A 97 9.18 -20.05 -18.19
C ILE A 97 8.80 -18.60 -18.44
N TYR A 98 8.50 -17.88 -17.35
CA TYR A 98 8.16 -16.47 -17.37
C TYR A 98 9.43 -15.64 -17.16
N PRO A 99 9.87 -14.85 -18.17
CA PRO A 99 10.99 -13.95 -17.98
C PRO A 99 10.62 -12.81 -17.00
N PRO A 100 11.62 -12.12 -16.42
CA PRO A 100 11.41 -11.09 -15.38
C PRO A 100 10.56 -9.89 -15.82
N PHE A 101 10.53 -9.64 -17.13
CA PHE A 101 9.72 -8.59 -17.76
C PHE A 101 8.28 -9.03 -18.05
N SER A 102 7.88 -10.25 -17.68
CA SER A 102 6.49 -10.68 -17.79
C SER A 102 5.61 -9.83 -16.88
N THR A 103 4.53 -9.28 -17.42
CA THR A 103 3.58 -8.47 -16.67
C THR A 103 2.68 -9.32 -15.78
N LEU A 104 2.26 -8.78 -14.64
CA LEU A 104 1.30 -9.41 -13.75
C LEU A 104 -0.04 -9.66 -14.46
N ARG A 105 -0.43 -8.80 -15.41
CA ARG A 105 -1.60 -9.00 -16.29
C ARG A 105 -1.50 -10.32 -17.05
N LYS A 106 -0.38 -10.54 -17.76
CA LYS A 106 -0.15 -11.77 -18.52
C LYS A 106 -0.23 -13.00 -17.62
N ILE A 107 0.42 -12.95 -16.46
CA ILE A 107 0.41 -14.06 -15.49
C ILE A 107 -1.00 -14.33 -14.99
N ARG A 108 -1.74 -13.28 -14.60
CA ARG A 108 -3.12 -13.42 -14.15
C ARG A 108 -4.03 -14.00 -15.22
N ASP A 109 -3.92 -13.53 -16.46
CA ASP A 109 -4.72 -14.03 -17.58
C ASP A 109 -4.41 -15.51 -17.87
N ASP A 110 -3.13 -15.90 -17.77
CA ASP A 110 -2.69 -17.29 -17.90
C ASP A 110 -3.24 -18.17 -16.76
N ILE A 111 -3.27 -17.66 -15.52
CA ILE A 111 -3.89 -18.35 -14.38
C ILE A 111 -5.41 -18.45 -14.58
N ALA A 112 -6.08 -17.38 -14.97
CA ALA A 112 -7.52 -17.39 -15.21
C ALA A 112 -7.88 -18.43 -16.30
N GLN A 113 -7.12 -18.47 -17.39
CA GLN A 113 -7.27 -19.48 -18.43
C GLN A 113 -7.05 -20.90 -17.89
N HIS A 114 -6.00 -21.12 -17.07
CA HIS A 114 -5.70 -22.42 -16.46
C HIS A 114 -6.80 -22.89 -15.51
N LEU A 115 -7.46 -21.97 -14.82
CA LEU A 115 -8.57 -22.26 -13.90
C LEU A 115 -9.94 -22.28 -14.58
N HIS A 116 -10.00 -22.05 -15.90
CA HIS A 116 -11.24 -21.88 -16.66
C HIS A 116 -12.15 -20.78 -16.08
N VAL A 117 -11.54 -19.73 -15.52
CA VAL A 117 -12.24 -18.55 -15.01
C VAL A 117 -12.15 -17.45 -16.07
N SER A 118 -13.20 -16.63 -16.15
CA SER A 118 -13.21 -15.48 -17.06
C SER A 118 -12.03 -14.56 -16.76
N ALA A 119 -11.13 -14.39 -17.73
CA ALA A 119 -9.99 -13.47 -17.62
C ALA A 119 -10.40 -12.00 -17.79
N VAL A 120 -11.70 -11.70 -17.81
CA VAL A 120 -12.19 -10.32 -17.86
C VAL A 120 -11.57 -9.61 -16.65
N PRO A 121 -10.72 -8.60 -16.87
CA PRO A 121 -10.14 -7.87 -15.76
C PRO A 121 -11.28 -7.40 -14.85
N PRO A 122 -11.12 -7.46 -13.52
CA PRO A 122 -12.03 -6.72 -12.67
C PRO A 122 -11.99 -5.31 -13.24
N GLU A 123 -13.14 -4.79 -13.65
CA GLU A 123 -13.23 -3.41 -14.09
C GLU A 123 -12.50 -2.61 -13.02
N GLU A 124 -11.44 -1.88 -13.40
CA GLU A 124 -10.72 -1.06 -12.42
C GLU A 124 -11.79 -0.33 -11.64
N PRO A 125 -11.79 -0.43 -10.29
CA PRO A 125 -12.88 0.08 -9.49
C PRO A 125 -13.15 1.49 -9.98
N ILE A 126 -14.34 1.69 -10.55
CA ILE A 126 -14.71 2.93 -11.26
C ILE A 126 -14.60 4.13 -10.30
N ASP A 127 -14.56 3.84 -9.00
CA ASP A 127 -14.42 4.75 -7.88
C ASP A 127 -12.96 5.06 -7.48
N ALA A 128 -11.95 4.48 -8.14
CA ALA A 128 -10.56 4.84 -7.88
C ALA A 128 -10.33 6.30 -8.27
N GLU A 129 -10.10 7.15 -7.27
CA GLU A 129 -9.90 8.58 -7.47
C GLU A 129 -8.71 8.82 -8.43
N CYS A 130 -8.92 9.72 -9.39
CA CYS A 130 -7.91 10.06 -10.38
C CYS A 130 -6.68 10.68 -9.69
N ASN A 131 -5.45 10.25 -10.05
CA ASN A 131 -4.21 10.78 -9.45
C ASN A 131 -4.07 12.30 -9.62
N CYS A 132 -4.78 12.90 -10.58
CA CYS A 132 -4.87 14.35 -10.72
C CYS A 132 -5.45 15.05 -9.49
N ALA A 133 -6.45 14.44 -8.82
CA ALA A 133 -7.05 15.00 -7.61
C ALA A 133 -6.07 14.96 -6.45
N LEU A 134 -5.36 13.84 -6.27
CA LEU A 134 -4.30 13.71 -5.26
C LEU A 134 -3.14 14.67 -5.55
N ALA A 135 -2.68 14.79 -6.79
CA ALA A 135 -1.64 15.76 -7.16
C ALA A 135 -2.11 17.21 -6.90
N GLU A 136 -3.37 17.54 -7.16
CA GLU A 136 -3.93 18.85 -6.83
C GLU A 136 -3.98 19.09 -5.31
N LEU A 137 -4.33 18.07 -4.52
CA LEU A 137 -4.27 18.14 -3.06
C LEU A 137 -2.83 18.36 -2.57
N LEU A 138 -1.85 17.69 -3.16
CA LEU A 138 -0.44 17.90 -2.82
C LEU A 138 0.02 19.32 -3.16
N VAL A 139 -0.43 19.90 -4.28
CA VAL A 139 -0.15 21.30 -4.63
C VAL A 139 -0.79 22.27 -3.62
N LYS A 140 -2.04 22.01 -3.23
CA LYS A 140 -2.77 22.84 -2.26
C LYS A 140 -2.11 22.78 -0.89
N ARG A 141 -1.72 21.58 -0.45
CA ARG A 141 -1.02 21.37 0.81
C ARG A 141 0.37 21.96 0.75
N GLY A 142 1.15 21.76 -0.30
CA GLY A 142 2.51 22.31 -0.41
C GLY A 142 3.50 21.71 0.59
N GLU A 143 4.72 22.26 0.60
CA GLU A 143 5.77 21.88 1.54
C GLU A 143 5.80 22.90 2.69
N TRP A 144 5.74 22.44 3.94
CA TRP A 144 5.73 23.31 5.12
C TRP A 144 6.99 23.14 5.95
N GLU A 145 7.54 24.25 6.40
CA GLU A 145 8.57 24.31 7.43
C GLU A 145 7.95 24.73 8.76
N GLU A 146 8.33 24.03 9.83
CA GLU A 146 7.99 24.39 11.20
C GLU A 146 8.99 25.43 11.70
N LEU A 147 8.47 26.59 12.14
CA LEU A 147 9.26 27.70 12.65
C LEU A 147 8.76 28.08 14.05
N PRO A 148 9.65 28.63 14.91
CA PRO A 148 9.23 29.18 16.20
C PRO A 148 8.26 30.35 15.98
N CYS A 149 7.35 30.59 16.93
CA CYS A 149 6.35 31.67 16.82
C CYS A 149 6.95 33.09 16.86
N GLU A 150 8.21 33.25 17.24
CA GLU A 150 8.87 34.55 17.39
C GLU A 150 9.20 35.18 16.03
N GLY A 151 8.95 36.49 15.89
CA GLY A 151 9.39 37.29 14.74
C GLY A 151 8.40 37.39 13.56
N TYR A 152 7.17 36.89 13.70
CA TYR A 152 6.17 36.92 12.61
C TYR A 152 5.01 37.88 12.91
N GLU A 153 4.68 38.72 11.93
CA GLU A 153 3.69 39.80 12.10
C GLU A 153 2.25 39.29 12.23
N SER A 154 1.82 38.33 11.40
CA SER A 154 0.43 37.85 11.40
C SER A 154 0.27 36.42 10.91
N CYS A 155 -0.71 35.71 11.49
CA CYS A 155 -1.15 34.40 11.03
C CYS A 155 -2.04 34.58 9.80
N ALA A 156 -1.62 34.04 8.66
CA ALA A 156 -2.30 34.21 7.38
C ALA A 156 -3.71 33.60 7.34
N ARG A 157 -4.06 32.75 8.30
CA ARG A 157 -5.38 32.13 8.42
C ARG A 157 -6.40 32.98 9.16
N CYS A 158 -6.02 33.61 10.28
CA CYS A 158 -6.94 34.37 11.11
C CYS A 158 -6.72 35.89 11.04
N GLY A 159 -5.63 36.32 10.40
CA GLY A 159 -5.20 37.72 10.32
C GLY A 159 -4.70 38.32 11.63
N ARG A 160 -4.73 37.57 12.75
CA ARG A 160 -4.25 38.05 14.05
C ARG A 160 -2.73 37.97 14.14
N PRO A 161 -2.07 38.85 14.91
CA PRO A 161 -0.64 38.72 15.15
C PRO A 161 -0.30 37.38 15.78
N VAL A 162 0.80 36.76 15.35
CA VAL A 162 1.22 35.44 15.86
C VAL A 162 1.40 35.46 17.38
N ALA A 163 1.88 36.59 17.91
CA ALA A 163 2.02 36.85 19.34
C ALA A 163 0.70 36.75 20.14
N HIS A 164 -0.47 36.98 19.53
CA HIS A 164 -1.76 36.88 20.22
C HIS A 164 -2.27 35.43 20.38
N HIS A 165 -1.54 34.43 19.84
CA HIS A 165 -1.91 33.04 20.02
C HIS A 165 -1.33 32.39 21.30
N SER A 166 -0.55 33.14 22.09
CA SER A 166 0.03 32.66 23.35
C SER A 166 -0.86 32.87 24.58
N GLU A 167 -2.10 33.32 24.44
CA GLU A 167 -2.95 33.77 25.55
C GLU A 167 -3.47 32.65 26.50
N THR A 168 -3.01 31.40 26.37
CA THR A 168 -3.33 30.34 27.33
C THR A 168 -2.30 30.27 28.45
N GLU A 169 -2.58 31.04 29.50
CA GLU A 169 -2.20 30.98 30.92
C GLU A 169 -0.85 30.34 31.35
N GLU A 170 -0.10 31.15 32.13
CA GLU A 170 1.01 30.85 33.05
C GLU A 170 2.44 30.64 32.52
N THR A 171 2.69 30.55 31.21
CA THR A 171 4.09 30.56 30.70
C THR A 171 4.25 31.50 29.51
N ASP A 172 5.16 32.48 29.61
CA ASP A 172 5.47 33.49 28.58
C ASP A 172 5.97 32.92 27.23
N LEU A 173 6.01 31.60 27.07
CA LEU A 173 6.45 30.93 25.86
C LEU A 173 5.28 30.20 25.19
N CYS A 174 4.95 30.64 23.97
CA CYS A 174 4.02 29.92 23.11
C CYS A 174 4.61 28.53 22.80
N ARG A 175 4.00 27.46 23.31
CA ARG A 175 4.39 26.06 22.99
C ARG A 175 3.97 25.61 21.58
N SER A 176 3.39 26.53 20.82
CA SER A 176 2.94 26.29 19.45
C SER A 176 4.07 26.60 18.47
N TYR A 177 3.82 26.34 17.20
CA TYR A 177 4.72 26.64 16.10
C TYR A 177 3.94 27.36 15.00
N VAL A 178 4.66 28.04 14.12
CA VAL A 178 4.09 28.52 12.86
C VAL A 178 4.58 27.66 11.72
N LEU A 179 3.69 27.37 10.77
CA LEU A 179 4.03 26.69 9.52
C LEU A 179 4.18 27.73 8.42
N ARG A 180 5.33 27.73 7.74
CA ARG A 180 5.57 28.53 6.54
C ARG A 180 5.62 27.64 5.32
N ARG A 181 4.97 28.04 4.22
CA ARG A 181 5.14 27.32 2.95
C ARG A 181 6.53 27.58 2.39
N LEU A 182 7.29 26.52 2.15
CA LEU A 182 8.57 26.57 1.47
C LEU A 182 8.41 26.72 -0.03
N ASP A 183 7.33 26.16 -0.59
CA ASP A 183 7.10 26.10 -2.03
C ASP A 183 6.44 27.36 -2.62
N LEU A 184 6.13 28.36 -1.77
CA LEU A 184 5.59 29.67 -2.17
C LEU A 184 6.45 30.81 -1.61
N PRO A 185 6.77 31.84 -2.41
CA PRO A 185 7.54 33.00 -1.95
C PRO A 185 6.73 33.97 -1.08
N CYS A 186 5.44 33.69 -0.83
CA CYS A 186 4.53 34.62 -0.16
C CYS A 186 4.87 34.91 1.31
N GLY A 187 5.71 34.08 1.95
CA GLY A 187 6.09 34.24 3.35
C GLY A 187 4.92 34.09 4.33
N HIS A 188 3.74 33.69 3.87
CA HIS A 188 2.59 33.46 4.74
C HIS A 188 2.90 32.35 5.74
N VAL A 189 2.60 32.65 7.01
CA VAL A 189 2.74 31.70 8.11
C VAL A 189 1.39 31.39 8.73
N ILE A 190 1.18 30.16 9.16
CA ILE A 190 -0.03 29.73 9.85
C ILE A 190 0.34 29.26 11.24
N HIS A 191 -0.30 29.83 12.25
CA HIS A 191 -0.15 29.36 13.61
C HIS A 191 -0.80 27.98 13.78
N SER A 192 -0.13 27.03 14.43
CA SER A 192 -0.57 25.64 14.51
C SER A 192 -1.95 25.49 15.16
N GLN A 193 -2.28 26.31 16.16
CA GLN A 193 -3.61 26.34 16.77
C GLN A 193 -4.72 26.73 15.78
N CYS A 194 -4.41 27.49 14.73
CA CYS A 194 -5.38 27.84 13.70
C CYS A 194 -5.67 26.69 12.75
N LEU A 195 -4.83 25.65 12.67
CA LEU A 195 -5.03 24.52 11.76
C LEU A 195 -6.14 23.56 12.24
N ASN A 196 -6.39 23.50 13.55
CA ASN A 196 -7.22 22.48 14.20
C ASN A 196 -8.73 22.54 13.89
N ASN A 197 -9.21 23.53 13.12
CA ASN A 197 -10.65 23.67 12.81
C ASN A 197 -11.12 22.84 11.60
N GLY A 198 -10.37 21.82 11.18
CA GLY A 198 -10.76 20.89 10.11
C GLY A 198 -10.84 21.48 8.69
N LYS A 199 -10.71 22.80 8.54
CA LYS A 199 -10.60 23.45 7.23
C LYS A 199 -9.14 23.50 6.80
N GLU A 200 -8.82 22.99 5.62
CA GLU A 200 -7.53 23.20 4.98
C GLU A 200 -7.31 24.70 4.73
N TYR A 201 -6.08 25.18 4.89
CA TYR A 201 -5.74 26.55 4.52
C TYR A 201 -5.19 26.55 3.10
N GLU A 202 -5.79 27.36 2.23
CA GLU A 202 -5.29 27.62 0.89
C GLU A 202 -4.71 29.03 0.86
N CYS A 203 -3.46 29.18 0.42
CA CYS A 203 -2.89 30.49 0.20
C CYS A 203 -3.76 31.27 -0.80
N PRO A 204 -3.92 32.59 -0.65
CA PRO A 204 -4.61 33.41 -1.65
C PRO A 204 -4.02 33.21 -3.04
N GLY A 205 -4.86 33.25 -4.09
CA GLY A 205 -4.44 33.05 -5.48
C GLY A 205 -3.25 33.93 -5.90
N SER A 206 -3.15 35.14 -5.34
CA SER A 206 -2.02 36.06 -5.55
C SER A 206 -0.65 35.47 -5.16
N CYS A 207 -0.59 34.57 -4.18
CA CYS A 207 0.64 33.91 -3.73
C CYS A 207 1.22 32.96 -4.79
N TYR A 208 0.39 32.49 -5.72
CA TYR A 208 0.80 31.60 -6.81
C TYR A 208 1.28 32.38 -8.05
N VAL A 209 1.05 33.69 -8.10
CA VAL A 209 1.37 34.56 -9.26
C VAL A 209 2.60 35.44 -8.98
N THR A 210 2.96 35.66 -7.71
CA THR A 210 4.14 36.45 -7.33
C THR A 210 5.43 35.90 -7.94
N THR A 211 6.18 36.79 -8.60
CA THR A 211 7.51 36.52 -9.15
C THR A 211 8.41 35.94 -8.04
N PRO A 212 9.15 34.86 -8.29
CA PRO A 212 9.93 34.18 -7.25
C PRO A 212 10.99 35.11 -6.69
N CYS A 213 11.14 35.11 -5.36
CA CYS A 213 12.27 35.78 -4.73
C CYS A 213 13.58 35.00 -4.94
N HIS A 214 13.57 33.67 -5.04
CA HIS A 214 14.72 32.86 -5.46
C HIS A 214 14.21 31.54 -6.04
N PRO A 215 14.85 30.96 -7.08
CA PRO A 215 14.56 29.60 -7.49
C PRO A 215 14.86 28.69 -6.30
N ILE A 216 13.82 28.08 -5.73
CA ILE A 216 14.01 27.00 -4.77
C ILE A 216 14.70 25.90 -5.59
N SER A 217 15.97 25.66 -5.27
CA SER A 217 16.80 24.68 -5.96
C SER A 217 16.37 23.26 -5.58
N SER A 218 15.09 22.92 -5.74
CA SER A 218 14.67 21.53 -5.68
C SER A 218 15.04 20.90 -7.02
N ALA A 219 16.02 20.01 -6.98
CA ALA A 219 16.39 19.17 -8.11
C ALA A 219 15.37 18.04 -8.35
N TYR A 220 14.24 18.02 -7.65
CA TYR A 220 13.25 16.95 -7.73
C TYR A 220 11.83 17.48 -7.89
N THR A 221 10.96 16.64 -8.42
CA THR A 221 9.51 16.80 -8.37
C THR A 221 8.81 15.62 -7.71
N TRP A 222 7.57 15.80 -7.30
CA TRP A 222 6.70 14.73 -6.83
C TRP A 222 5.91 14.13 -7.98
N VAL A 223 5.88 12.80 -8.06
CA VAL A 223 5.12 12.04 -9.05
C VAL A 223 4.06 11.20 -8.33
N VAL A 224 2.81 11.35 -8.76
CA VAL A 224 1.65 10.58 -8.28
C VAL A 224 1.23 9.60 -9.36
N SER A 225 1.34 8.30 -9.10
CA SER A 225 1.07 7.25 -10.08
C SER A 225 0.25 6.07 -9.51
N GLY A 226 -0.24 5.19 -10.38
CA GLY A 226 -0.99 3.99 -9.98
C GLY A 226 -2.23 4.31 -9.13
N ASN A 227 -2.32 3.70 -7.95
CA ASN A 227 -3.39 3.95 -6.96
C ASN A 227 -2.94 4.98 -5.91
N GLY A 228 -2.52 6.16 -6.36
CA GLY A 228 -2.09 7.24 -5.46
C GLY A 228 -0.72 7.04 -4.81
N HIS A 229 0.15 6.26 -5.43
CA HIS A 229 1.56 6.15 -5.03
C HIS A 229 2.27 7.48 -5.27
N ILE A 230 3.02 7.98 -4.28
CA ILE A 230 3.73 9.25 -4.35
C ILE A 230 5.24 8.98 -4.24
N GLU A 231 6.02 9.37 -5.24
CA GLU A 231 7.47 9.27 -5.23
C GLU A 231 8.16 10.57 -5.61
N LYS A 232 9.42 10.72 -5.20
CA LYS A 232 10.30 11.80 -5.66
C LYS A 232 10.99 11.38 -6.96
N LEU A 233 10.99 12.27 -7.94
CA LEU A 233 11.70 12.12 -9.20
C LEU A 233 12.76 13.22 -9.31
N GLU A 234 14.02 12.83 -9.24
CA GLU A 234 15.17 13.71 -9.46
C GLU A 234 15.26 14.12 -10.94
N LEU A 235 15.59 15.39 -11.19
CA LEU A 235 15.62 16.04 -12.49
C LEU A 235 16.99 16.66 -12.71
N ALA A 236 17.57 16.41 -13.88
CA ALA A 236 18.84 17.02 -14.29
C ALA A 236 18.75 18.55 -14.47
N SER A 237 17.56 19.07 -14.78
CA SER A 237 17.27 20.50 -14.85
C SER A 237 15.78 20.75 -14.65
N SER A 238 15.39 22.00 -14.43
CA SER A 238 13.98 22.38 -14.31
C SER A 238 13.26 22.60 -15.65
N SER A 239 13.88 22.24 -16.78
CA SER A 239 13.24 22.33 -18.09
C SER A 239 12.12 21.29 -18.26
N HIS A 240 11.12 21.60 -19.07
CA HIS A 240 10.05 20.63 -19.36
C HIS A 240 10.59 19.37 -20.05
N SER A 241 11.60 19.50 -20.90
CA SER A 241 12.25 18.38 -21.58
C SER A 241 12.99 17.46 -20.60
N ALA A 242 13.70 17.98 -19.60
CA ALA A 242 14.33 17.16 -18.56
C ALA A 242 13.30 16.40 -17.71
N LEU A 243 12.15 17.02 -17.40
CA LEU A 243 11.06 16.34 -16.72
C LEU A 243 10.52 15.17 -17.54
N MET A 244 10.23 15.39 -18.82
CA MET A 244 9.72 14.33 -19.69
C MET A 244 10.75 13.22 -19.93
N GLY A 245 12.04 13.58 -20.03
CA GLY A 245 13.13 12.61 -20.11
C GLY A 245 13.22 11.73 -18.86
N ALA A 246 13.21 12.33 -17.67
CA ALA A 246 13.24 11.59 -16.41
C ALA A 246 12.02 10.66 -16.24
N LEU A 247 10.83 11.09 -16.69
CA LEU A 247 9.64 10.25 -16.71
C LEU A 247 9.77 9.08 -17.72
N ALA A 248 10.32 9.34 -18.91
CA ALA A 248 10.54 8.31 -19.92
C ALA A 248 11.56 7.27 -19.46
N ASP A 249 12.65 7.69 -18.83
CA ASP A 249 13.66 6.79 -18.27
C ASP A 249 13.06 5.92 -17.15
N ARG A 250 12.15 6.51 -16.35
CA ARG A 250 11.50 5.83 -15.22
C ARG A 250 10.40 4.85 -15.63
N LEU A 251 9.57 5.23 -16.60
CA LEU A 251 8.33 4.52 -16.95
C LEU A 251 8.44 3.76 -18.29
N GLY A 252 9.53 3.97 -19.03
CA GLY A 252 9.75 3.48 -20.39
C GLY A 252 9.20 4.44 -21.44
N ALA A 253 9.81 4.46 -22.63
CA ALA A 253 9.50 5.42 -23.70
C ALA A 253 8.03 5.44 -24.17
N GLU A 254 7.30 4.34 -23.97
CA GLU A 254 5.91 4.16 -24.42
C GLU A 254 4.87 4.78 -23.47
N PHE A 255 5.26 5.28 -22.29
CA PHE A 255 4.31 5.78 -21.29
C PHE A 255 3.43 6.92 -21.81
N ALA A 256 3.96 7.75 -22.71
CA ALA A 256 3.23 8.87 -23.33
C ALA A 256 2.03 8.43 -24.19
N HIS A 257 1.95 7.16 -24.60
CA HIS A 257 0.84 6.63 -25.41
C HIS A 257 -0.26 5.97 -24.57
N ALA A 258 0.10 5.39 -23.43
CA ALA A 258 -0.85 4.66 -22.57
C ALA A 258 -1.44 5.51 -21.43
N GLU A 259 -0.72 6.54 -21.00
CA GLU A 259 -1.02 7.27 -19.77
C GLU A 259 -1.25 8.76 -20.03
N ALA A 260 -2.21 9.33 -19.32
CA ALA A 260 -2.39 10.78 -19.23
C ALA A 260 -1.42 11.34 -18.19
N VAL A 261 -0.45 12.12 -18.65
CA VAL A 261 0.45 12.89 -17.78
C VAL A 261 -0.16 14.27 -17.55
N SER A 262 -0.45 14.60 -16.29
CA SER A 262 -0.97 15.90 -15.89
C SER A 262 -0.02 16.60 -14.92
N CYS A 263 0.44 17.78 -15.28
CA CYS A 263 1.27 18.62 -14.41
C CYS A 263 0.37 19.55 -13.59
N LYS A 264 0.48 19.51 -12.26
CA LYS A 264 -0.25 20.37 -11.32
C LYS A 264 0.68 21.34 -10.61
N GLY A 265 0.25 22.58 -10.45
CA GLY A 265 0.96 23.59 -9.65
C GLY A 265 2.29 24.09 -10.22
N GLY A 266 2.76 23.68 -11.40
CA GLY A 266 4.00 24.22 -11.97
C GLY A 266 3.86 25.68 -12.42
N LEU A 267 4.97 26.43 -12.43
CA LEU A 267 5.06 27.77 -13.05
C LEU A 267 6.15 27.73 -14.12
N LYS A 268 5.81 28.12 -15.35
CA LYS A 268 6.72 28.09 -16.51
C LYS A 268 7.00 29.51 -17.00
N GLU A 269 8.26 29.80 -17.29
CA GLU A 269 8.72 30.99 -18.02
C GLU A 269 9.77 30.57 -19.04
N ASN A 270 9.55 30.88 -20.32
CA ASN A 270 10.49 30.57 -21.40
C ASN A 270 10.98 29.11 -21.42
N ASP A 271 10.06 28.15 -21.24
CA ASP A 271 10.31 26.69 -21.16
C ASP A 271 11.07 26.18 -19.93
N VAL A 272 11.51 27.09 -19.05
CA VAL A 272 12.06 26.74 -17.74
C VAL A 272 10.92 26.71 -16.72
N CYS A 273 10.78 25.60 -16.00
CA CYS A 273 9.89 25.56 -14.85
C CYS A 273 10.57 26.33 -13.71
N ILE A 274 10.08 27.53 -13.46
CA ILE A 274 10.44 28.30 -12.27
C ILE A 274 10.07 27.53 -11.01
N ARG A 275 8.90 26.88 -11.04
CA ARG A 275 8.43 25.96 -10.02
C ARG A 275 8.09 24.63 -10.69
N LEU A 276 8.72 23.56 -10.23
CA LEU A 276 8.45 22.22 -10.72
C LEU A 276 7.00 21.82 -10.41
N PRO A 277 6.25 21.28 -11.39
CA PRO A 277 4.90 20.80 -11.15
C PRO A 277 4.91 19.45 -10.44
N ILE A 278 3.93 19.20 -9.58
CA ILE A 278 3.61 17.83 -9.17
C ILE A 278 3.01 17.11 -10.37
N VAL A 279 3.58 15.96 -10.74
CA VAL A 279 3.15 15.19 -11.91
C VAL A 279 2.16 14.13 -11.47
N ALA A 280 0.98 14.10 -12.06
CA ALA A 280 0.05 12.97 -11.96
C ALA A 280 0.15 12.12 -13.23
N ILE A 281 0.29 10.82 -13.05
CA ILE A 281 0.25 9.81 -14.09
C ILE A 281 -1.04 9.03 -13.90
N CYS A 282 -1.93 9.13 -14.86
CA CYS A 282 -3.23 8.49 -14.80
C CYS A 282 -3.40 7.52 -15.98
N ALA A 283 -4.05 6.39 -15.75
CA ALA A 283 -4.63 5.64 -16.87
C ALA A 283 -5.67 6.53 -17.57
N ASN A 284 -5.65 6.58 -18.91
CA ASN A 284 -6.61 7.37 -19.70
C ASN A 284 -8.07 7.06 -19.32
N ALA A 285 -8.36 5.79 -19.01
CA ALA A 285 -9.67 5.33 -18.56
C ALA A 285 -10.23 6.12 -17.35
N ARG A 286 -9.37 6.58 -16.43
CA ARG A 286 -9.77 7.31 -15.22
C ARG A 286 -10.21 8.75 -15.47
N HIS A 287 -9.97 9.28 -16.67
CA HIS A 287 -10.40 10.63 -17.06
C HIS A 287 -11.80 10.66 -17.71
N HIS A 288 -12.32 9.51 -18.14
CA HIS A 288 -13.56 9.45 -18.91
C HIS A 288 -14.84 9.30 -18.06
N SER A 289 -14.73 9.06 -16.75
CA SER A 289 -15.87 8.76 -15.87
C SER A 289 -16.72 9.98 -15.46
N LYS A 290 -16.30 11.22 -15.75
CA LYS A 290 -16.98 12.43 -15.24
C LYS A 290 -18.30 12.82 -15.94
N GLY A 291 -18.81 12.06 -16.92
CA GLY A 291 -19.98 12.49 -17.70
C GLY A 291 -20.99 11.42 -18.12
N LEU A 292 -20.73 10.14 -17.89
CA LEU A 292 -21.66 9.07 -18.25
C LEU A 292 -22.25 8.48 -16.97
N ILE A 293 -23.53 8.80 -16.72
CA ILE A 293 -24.35 8.10 -15.74
C ILE A 293 -24.42 6.64 -16.21
N LEU A 294 -23.59 5.78 -15.63
CA LEU A 294 -23.61 4.35 -15.93
C LEU A 294 -24.98 3.80 -15.51
N THR A 295 -25.75 3.34 -16.49
CA THR A 295 -26.95 2.55 -16.23
C THR A 295 -26.54 1.30 -15.45
N PRO A 296 -27.25 0.91 -14.38
CA PRO A 296 -26.89 -0.24 -13.56
C PRO A 296 -26.77 -1.48 -14.45
N TYR A 297 -25.53 -1.96 -14.58
CA TYR A 297 -25.21 -3.06 -15.49
C TYR A 297 -25.86 -4.35 -14.96
N LYS A 298 -26.46 -5.11 -15.87
CA LYS A 298 -27.14 -6.37 -15.55
C LYS A 298 -26.15 -7.35 -14.94
N ASP A 299 -26.56 -7.85 -13.78
CA ASP A 299 -25.97 -8.82 -12.86
C ASP A 299 -25.39 -10.08 -13.55
N THR A 300 -24.27 -9.95 -14.25
CA THR A 300 -23.39 -11.08 -14.53
C THR A 300 -22.52 -11.27 -13.30
N THR A 301 -22.70 -12.38 -12.60
CA THR A 301 -21.86 -12.79 -11.47
C THR A 301 -20.41 -12.94 -11.92
N SER A 302 -19.66 -11.83 -11.91
CA SER A 302 -18.25 -11.85 -12.24
C SER A 302 -17.51 -12.60 -11.13
N VAL A 303 -16.90 -13.73 -11.50
CA VAL A 303 -15.96 -14.41 -10.62
C VAL A 303 -14.67 -13.61 -10.62
N GLU A 304 -14.33 -13.02 -9.48
CA GLU A 304 -13.09 -12.29 -9.27
C GLU A 304 -11.97 -13.28 -8.92
N LEU A 305 -10.78 -13.07 -9.47
CA LEU A 305 -9.61 -13.91 -9.22
C LEU A 305 -8.62 -13.16 -8.33
N ASP A 306 -8.51 -13.60 -7.09
CA ASP A 306 -7.54 -13.09 -6.14
C ASP A 306 -6.26 -13.94 -6.18
N LEU A 307 -5.13 -13.27 -6.31
CA LEU A 307 -3.82 -13.89 -6.39
C LEU A 307 -2.98 -13.50 -5.17
N HIS A 308 -2.30 -14.48 -4.59
CA HIS A 308 -1.44 -14.30 -3.43
C HIS A 308 -0.12 -15.05 -3.62
N THR A 309 0.90 -14.60 -2.90
CA THR A 309 2.11 -15.37 -2.63
C THR A 309 2.14 -15.74 -1.15
N VAL A 310 3.16 -16.48 -0.72
CA VAL A 310 3.35 -16.77 0.72
C VAL A 310 3.62 -15.49 1.53
N GLU A 311 4.21 -14.48 0.89
CA GLU A 311 4.62 -13.22 1.52
C GLU A 311 3.47 -12.20 1.56
N ALA A 312 2.73 -12.05 0.46
CA ALA A 312 1.71 -11.00 0.33
C ALA A 312 0.68 -11.25 -0.79
N PRO A 313 -0.50 -10.60 -0.72
CA PRO A 313 -1.43 -10.49 -1.86
C PRO A 313 -0.78 -9.81 -3.08
N ILE A 314 -1.09 -10.30 -4.28
CA ILE A 314 -0.72 -9.66 -5.55
C ILE A 314 -1.86 -8.71 -5.93
N ASN A 315 -1.60 -7.41 -5.83
CA ASN A 315 -2.63 -6.39 -6.05
C ASN A 315 -3.10 -6.35 -7.52
N ALA A 316 -4.39 -6.63 -7.74
CA ALA A 316 -5.05 -6.59 -9.05
C ALA A 316 -5.06 -5.20 -9.73
N SER A 317 -4.74 -4.14 -8.98
CA SER A 317 -4.60 -2.79 -9.55
C SER A 317 -3.25 -2.57 -10.23
N ASN A 318 -2.26 -3.43 -9.96
CA ASN A 318 -0.88 -3.26 -10.43
C ASN A 318 -0.53 -4.21 -11.58
N LEU A 319 -1.53 -4.63 -12.37
CA LEU A 319 -1.34 -5.66 -13.40
C LEU A 319 -0.38 -5.24 -14.53
N SER A 320 -0.11 -3.95 -14.72
CA SER A 320 0.91 -3.47 -15.67
C SER A 320 2.34 -3.71 -15.20
N LEU A 321 2.58 -3.88 -13.89
CA LEU A 321 3.92 -4.11 -13.36
C LEU A 321 4.46 -5.47 -13.81
N THR A 322 5.79 -5.56 -13.91
CA THR A 322 6.51 -6.80 -14.27
C THR A 322 6.90 -7.60 -13.03
N LEU A 323 7.17 -8.90 -13.19
CA LEU A 323 7.71 -9.75 -12.11
C LEU A 323 8.92 -9.12 -11.40
N ARG A 324 9.82 -8.51 -12.18
CA ARG A 324 10.95 -7.74 -11.65
C ARG A 324 10.50 -6.47 -10.92
N GLY A 325 9.57 -5.72 -11.50
CA GLY A 325 9.06 -4.47 -10.93
C GLY A 325 8.39 -4.64 -9.56
N VAL A 326 7.79 -5.81 -9.30
CA VAL A 326 7.21 -6.16 -7.98
C VAL A 326 8.03 -7.17 -7.19
N TRP A 327 9.28 -7.44 -7.60
CA TRP A 327 10.23 -8.31 -6.90
C TRP A 327 9.75 -9.76 -6.70
N LEU A 328 8.72 -10.19 -7.43
CA LEU A 328 8.18 -11.55 -7.34
C LEU A 328 9.15 -12.61 -7.86
N ALA A 329 10.07 -12.24 -8.76
CA ALA A 329 11.12 -13.15 -9.22
C ALA A 329 12.09 -13.55 -8.10
N GLN A 330 12.32 -12.67 -7.11
CA GLN A 330 13.29 -12.91 -6.04
C GLN A 330 12.78 -13.83 -4.94
N ILE A 331 11.45 -13.91 -4.78
CA ILE A 331 10.82 -14.82 -3.80
C ILE A 331 10.57 -16.22 -4.38
N ALA A 332 11.01 -16.47 -5.62
CA ALA A 332 10.93 -17.80 -6.23
C ALA A 332 11.97 -18.73 -5.59
N VAL A 333 11.55 -19.91 -5.17
CA VAL A 333 12.43 -20.94 -4.61
C VAL A 333 12.78 -21.93 -5.72
N ASP A 334 14.08 -22.13 -5.98
CA ASP A 334 14.58 -22.98 -7.09
C ASP A 334 14.01 -22.58 -8.46
N GLY A 335 13.83 -21.28 -8.69
CA GLY A 335 13.22 -20.73 -9.91
C GLY A 335 11.73 -21.05 -10.05
N ILE A 336 11.05 -21.40 -8.96
CA ILE A 336 9.61 -21.67 -8.92
C ILE A 336 8.92 -20.61 -8.06
N LEU A 337 8.09 -19.78 -8.71
CA LEU A 337 7.19 -18.86 -8.04
C LEU A 337 5.87 -19.59 -7.72
N THR A 338 5.58 -19.77 -6.45
CA THR A 338 4.32 -20.36 -5.99
C THR A 338 3.27 -19.26 -5.81
N VAL A 339 2.17 -19.35 -6.57
CA VAL A 339 1.06 -18.41 -6.52
C VAL A 339 -0.18 -19.14 -6.03
N TYR A 340 -0.83 -18.58 -5.01
CA TYR A 340 -2.11 -19.06 -4.52
C TYR A 340 -3.23 -18.30 -5.20
N ALA A 341 -4.15 -19.02 -5.82
CA ALA A 341 -5.24 -18.46 -6.60
C ALA A 341 -6.59 -18.82 -5.97
N VAL A 342 -7.39 -17.80 -5.68
CA VAL A 342 -8.70 -17.94 -5.05
C VAL A 342 -9.73 -17.25 -5.93
N THR A 343 -10.77 -17.99 -6.31
CA THR A 343 -11.92 -17.42 -7.01
C THR A 343 -12.94 -16.92 -6.00
N ARG A 344 -13.28 -15.62 -6.07
CA ARG A 344 -14.35 -15.02 -5.30
C ARG A 344 -15.56 -14.86 -6.20
N THR A 345 -16.60 -15.63 -5.92
CA THR A 345 -17.94 -15.23 -6.33
C THR A 345 -18.31 -14.00 -5.49
N ALA A 346 -18.88 -12.96 -6.10
CA ALA A 346 -19.18 -11.66 -5.48
C ALA A 346 -20.09 -11.69 -4.21
N GLY A 347 -20.31 -12.84 -3.58
CA GLY A 347 -20.77 -12.98 -2.20
C GLY A 347 -19.79 -13.81 -1.38
N LEU A 348 -19.09 -13.16 -0.45
CA LEU A 348 -18.72 -13.67 0.89
C LEU A 348 -18.42 -15.18 1.08
N VAL A 349 -17.27 -15.72 0.63
CA VAL A 349 -16.91 -17.12 0.97
C VAL A 349 -15.38 -17.38 1.03
N LEU A 350 -14.56 -16.57 1.73
CA LEU A 350 -13.17 -16.98 2.02
C LEU A 350 -12.95 -17.36 3.49
N GLY A 351 -13.42 -16.53 4.42
CA GLY A 351 -13.33 -16.84 5.86
C GLY A 351 -14.09 -18.11 6.27
N LEU A 352 -15.23 -18.38 5.63
CA LEU A 352 -16.08 -19.52 5.95
C LEU A 352 -15.51 -20.87 5.46
N VAL A 353 -14.80 -20.88 4.33
CA VAL A 353 -14.22 -22.11 3.76
C VAL A 353 -13.05 -22.59 4.60
N LEU A 354 -12.15 -21.68 4.98
CA LEU A 354 -11.00 -22.01 5.82
C LEU A 354 -11.44 -22.45 7.22
N HIS A 355 -12.49 -21.83 7.79
CA HIS A 355 -13.07 -22.24 9.07
C HIS A 355 -13.71 -23.64 9.02
N ASN A 356 -14.48 -23.95 7.97
CA ASN A 356 -15.14 -25.26 7.82
C ASN A 356 -14.15 -26.40 7.53
N VAL A 357 -13.07 -26.14 6.77
CA VAL A 357 -11.99 -27.12 6.56
C VAL A 357 -11.34 -27.48 7.90
N ASN A 358 -11.11 -26.50 8.78
CA ASN A 358 -10.55 -26.74 10.11
C ASN A 358 -11.50 -27.55 11.01
N LEU A 359 -12.80 -27.20 11.05
CA LEU A 359 -13.82 -27.93 11.83
C LEU A 359 -13.96 -29.39 11.40
N ASN A 360 -13.89 -29.66 10.09
CA ASN A 360 -13.97 -31.04 9.58
C ASN A 360 -12.69 -31.83 9.89
N THR A 361 -11.52 -31.20 9.81
CA THR A 361 -10.24 -31.84 10.20
C THR A 361 -10.22 -32.20 11.69
N ALA A 362 -10.77 -31.34 12.55
CA ALA A 362 -10.87 -31.59 13.99
C ALA A 362 -11.88 -32.71 14.34
N ARG A 363 -12.98 -32.83 13.57
CA ARG A 363 -13.96 -33.92 13.75
C ARG A 363 -13.41 -35.28 13.35
N GLU A 364 -12.60 -35.36 12.30
CA GLU A 364 -11.97 -36.61 11.86
C GLU A 364 -10.90 -37.13 12.85
N GLN A 365 -10.32 -36.25 13.67
CA GLN A 365 -9.33 -36.63 14.70
C GLN A 365 -9.96 -37.08 16.03
N GLY A 366 -11.29 -37.03 16.17
CA GLY A 366 -12.02 -37.42 17.39
C GLY A 366 -12.28 -38.93 17.56
N GLY A 367 -11.80 -39.78 16.65
CA GLY A 367 -12.09 -41.22 16.65
C GLY A 367 -10.86 -42.09 16.95
N GLY A 368 -10.70 -42.48 18.21
CA GLY A 368 -9.90 -43.66 18.61
C GLY A 368 -8.40 -43.43 18.78
N VAL A 369 -7.97 -43.39 20.04
CA VAL A 369 -6.56 -43.45 20.46
C VAL A 369 -5.94 -44.76 19.95
N THR A 370 -5.07 -44.67 18.94
CA THR A 370 -4.01 -45.65 18.70
C THR A 370 -2.78 -44.93 18.15
N GLU A 371 -1.62 -45.30 18.69
CA GLU A 371 -0.33 -44.61 18.61
C GLU A 371 0.24 -44.43 17.19
N GLU A 372 0.87 -43.27 17.01
CA GLU A 372 2.04 -42.97 16.19
C GLU A 372 1.99 -43.27 14.68
N SER A 373 1.39 -42.32 13.95
CA SER A 373 1.86 -41.94 12.62
C SER A 373 1.69 -40.43 12.49
N SER A 374 2.77 -39.67 12.69
CA SER A 374 2.80 -38.22 12.48
C SER A 374 2.55 -37.89 11.00
N LYS A 375 1.28 -37.77 10.63
CA LYS A 375 0.92 -37.13 9.35
C LYS A 375 1.48 -35.70 9.38
N PRO A 376 2.18 -35.27 8.34
CA PRO A 376 2.66 -33.90 8.26
C PRO A 376 1.44 -32.97 8.29
N SER A 377 1.29 -32.25 9.41
CA SER A 377 0.40 -31.10 9.51
C SER A 377 0.75 -30.17 8.35
N MET A 378 -0.19 -29.95 7.42
CA MET A 378 0.05 -29.05 6.30
C MET A 378 0.33 -27.65 6.86
N PRO A 379 1.57 -27.12 6.73
CA PRO A 379 1.95 -25.83 7.33
C PRO A 379 1.10 -24.67 6.83
N TYR A 380 0.42 -24.87 5.70
CA TYR A 380 -0.43 -23.90 5.03
C TYR A 380 -1.69 -23.53 5.83
N LEU A 381 -2.28 -24.46 6.59
CA LEU A 381 -3.44 -24.15 7.43
C LEU A 381 -3.05 -23.36 8.68
N THR A 382 -1.84 -23.55 9.20
CA THR A 382 -1.31 -22.78 10.32
C THR A 382 -0.86 -21.37 9.92
N GLY A 383 -0.47 -21.14 8.66
CA GLY A 383 -0.09 -19.82 8.15
C GLY A 383 -1.25 -18.83 7.93
N TYR A 384 -2.49 -19.33 7.80
CA TYR A 384 -3.69 -18.50 7.72
C TYR A 384 -4.29 -18.11 9.07
N HIS A 385 -3.56 -18.31 10.17
CA HIS A 385 -4.05 -17.99 11.51
C HIS A 385 -4.40 -16.51 11.74
N THR A 386 -4.09 -15.61 10.80
CA THR A 386 -4.34 -14.17 10.92
C THR A 386 -4.91 -13.55 9.64
N ILE A 387 -5.96 -14.13 9.04
CA ILE A 387 -6.91 -13.26 8.33
C ILE A 387 -7.84 -12.71 9.39
N ASP A 388 -7.46 -11.57 9.98
CA ASP A 388 -8.37 -10.77 10.80
C ASP A 388 -9.54 -10.35 9.91
N LEU A 389 -10.64 -11.10 9.96
CA LEU A 389 -11.91 -10.61 9.45
C LEU A 389 -12.23 -9.37 10.26
N ARG A 390 -12.20 -8.18 9.65
CA ARG A 390 -12.50 -6.93 10.33
C ARG A 390 -13.86 -6.41 9.91
N ASP A 391 -14.61 -5.87 10.85
CA ASP A 391 -15.82 -5.13 10.53
C ASP A 391 -15.44 -3.94 9.64
N VAL A 392 -16.15 -3.76 8.52
CA VAL A 392 -15.79 -2.76 7.50
C VAL A 392 -15.92 -1.32 8.02
N LYS A 393 -16.75 -1.08 9.03
CA LYS A 393 -16.96 0.25 9.62
C LYS A 393 -16.09 0.50 10.84
N THR A 394 -15.92 -0.49 11.72
CA THR A 394 -15.17 -0.31 12.97
C THR A 394 -13.70 -0.73 12.87
N LEU A 395 -13.33 -1.49 11.84
CA LEU A 395 -12.02 -2.12 11.65
C LEU A 395 -11.62 -3.08 12.80
N GLU A 396 -12.57 -3.41 13.68
CA GLU A 396 -12.36 -4.35 14.79
C GLU A 396 -12.37 -5.79 14.29
N VAL A 397 -11.57 -6.64 14.93
CA VAL A 397 -11.48 -8.05 14.58
C VAL A 397 -12.79 -8.77 14.95
N VAL A 398 -13.41 -9.39 13.96
CA VAL A 398 -14.56 -10.28 14.07
C VAL A 398 -14.07 -11.64 14.56
N THR A 399 -14.06 -11.81 15.87
CA THR A 399 -13.59 -13.04 16.55
C THR A 399 -14.52 -14.24 16.34
N GLU A 400 -15.83 -14.01 16.18
CA GLU A 400 -16.85 -15.05 15.99
C GLU A 400 -17.78 -14.65 14.84
N PRO A 401 -17.40 -14.86 13.57
CA PRO A 401 -18.20 -14.42 12.43
C PRO A 401 -19.52 -15.21 12.30
N VAL A 402 -20.63 -14.51 12.15
CA VAL A 402 -21.95 -15.03 11.79
C VAL A 402 -22.35 -14.44 10.44
N SER A 403 -22.71 -15.30 9.49
CA SER A 403 -23.20 -14.86 8.18
C SER A 403 -24.66 -14.43 8.29
N THR A 404 -24.94 -13.20 7.86
CA THR A 404 -26.31 -12.66 7.74
C THR A 404 -26.56 -12.22 6.31
N ASP A 405 -27.81 -11.89 5.98
CA ASP A 405 -28.21 -11.23 4.74
C ASP A 405 -27.54 -9.84 4.55
N MET A 406 -27.09 -9.22 5.63
CA MET A 406 -26.35 -7.94 5.63
C MET A 406 -24.82 -8.12 5.58
N GLY A 407 -24.32 -9.35 5.58
CA GLY A 407 -22.89 -9.68 5.58
C GLY A 407 -22.42 -10.40 6.85
N LEU A 408 -21.10 -10.46 7.06
CA LEU A 408 -20.50 -11.05 8.26
C LEU A 408 -20.55 -10.06 9.42
N VAL A 409 -21.09 -10.49 10.55
CA VAL A 409 -21.11 -9.74 11.81
C VAL A 409 -20.54 -10.59 12.93
N ASN A 410 -20.06 -9.97 14.00
CA ASN A 410 -19.64 -10.72 15.19
C ASN A 410 -20.87 -11.37 15.87
N LYS A 411 -20.75 -12.61 16.34
CA LYS A 411 -21.80 -13.37 17.03
C LYS A 411 -22.37 -12.62 18.22
N GLY A 412 -21.54 -11.93 19.01
CA GLY A 412 -22.02 -11.12 20.14
C GLY A 412 -22.94 -9.98 19.68
N ILE A 413 -22.59 -9.32 18.57
CA ILE A 413 -23.40 -8.28 17.92
C ILE A 413 -24.71 -8.91 17.42
N PHE A 414 -24.61 -10.00 16.65
CA PHE A 414 -25.79 -10.71 16.14
C PHE A 414 -26.76 -11.06 17.27
N VAL A 415 -26.31 -11.73 18.32
CA VAL A 415 -27.15 -12.12 19.48
C VAL A 415 -27.77 -10.90 20.16
N ALA A 416 -27.02 -9.81 20.35
CA ALA A 416 -27.54 -8.59 20.96
C ALA A 416 -28.65 -7.93 20.12
N PHE A 417 -28.51 -7.93 18.79
CA PHE A 417 -29.49 -7.34 17.88
C PHE A 417 -30.66 -8.26 17.54
N SER A 418 -30.47 -9.57 17.57
CA SER A 418 -31.54 -10.57 17.42
C SER A 418 -32.53 -10.51 18.59
N ASN A 419 -32.05 -10.25 19.80
CA ASN A 419 -32.90 -10.17 21.00
C ASN A 419 -33.60 -8.82 21.19
N SER A 420 -33.12 -7.74 20.55
CA SER A 420 -33.68 -6.39 20.72
C SER A 420 -34.84 -6.07 19.79
N GLY A 421 -35.26 -7.00 18.93
CA GLY A 421 -36.33 -6.77 17.95
C GLY A 421 -35.97 -5.81 16.81
N LEU A 422 -34.78 -5.19 16.84
CA LEU A 422 -34.26 -4.36 15.74
C LEU A 422 -34.03 -5.15 14.46
N MET A 423 -33.85 -6.48 14.57
CA MET A 423 -33.75 -7.42 13.45
C MET A 423 -35.09 -8.13 13.12
N GLN A 424 -36.18 -7.86 13.88
CA GLN A 424 -37.50 -8.46 13.64
C GLN A 424 -38.15 -7.81 12.41
N GLY A 425 -37.89 -8.40 11.24
CA GLY A 425 -38.32 -7.90 9.94
C GLY A 425 -37.30 -8.17 8.83
N SER A 426 -36.07 -8.50 9.20
CA SER A 426 -35.06 -9.01 8.26
C SER A 426 -35.27 -10.51 8.01
N PRO A 427 -35.18 -11.00 6.76
CA PRO A 427 -35.31 -12.42 6.44
C PRO A 427 -34.26 -13.32 7.14
N SER A 428 -33.24 -12.74 7.76
CA SER A 428 -32.23 -13.39 8.62
C SER A 428 -32.78 -14.12 9.87
N TYR A 429 -34.06 -13.97 10.21
CA TYR A 429 -34.68 -14.71 11.33
C TYR A 429 -34.94 -16.21 11.02
N SER A 430 -34.72 -16.66 9.78
CA SER A 430 -35.07 -18.02 9.33
C SER A 430 -33.94 -19.06 9.38
N LEU A 431 -32.78 -18.73 9.97
CA LEU A 431 -31.72 -19.70 10.25
C LEU A 431 -31.68 -19.99 11.76
N THR A 432 -32.62 -20.82 12.22
CA THR A 432 -32.48 -21.52 13.51
C THR A 432 -32.58 -23.02 13.24
N ASP A 433 -31.47 -23.70 13.57
CA ASP A 433 -31.10 -25.11 13.44
C ASP A 433 -30.88 -25.71 12.04
#